data_AF-A0A4P9YAI6-F1
#
_entry.id   AF-A0A4P9YAI6-F1
#
_cell.length_a   1.000
_cell.length_b   1.000
_cell.length_c   1.000
_cell.angle_alpha   90.00
_cell.angle_beta   90.00
_cell.angle_gamma   90.00
#
_symmetry.space_group_name_H-M   'P 1'
#
loop_
_entity.id
_entity.type
_entity.pdbx_description
1 polymer ?
#
loop_
_entity_poly.entity_id
_entity_poly.type
_entity_poly.pdbx_seq_one_letter_code
_entity_poly.pdbx_strand_id
1 'polypeptide(L)'
;VVPQVLAYVDVILELHGDKGEPVRAAARNAISELVDLLPPTVMECYLLPVLYDIMENGKWQAKVAAVKLLAEISKNEPELIANCLADIIESISLCMHEIKTEVSDAAKESMRVIGGVVGNPDIQPLMDDLIHTMAVPSELENVIQKLEATTFVADVTRAALAILVPLLVRALSIRSSVTTRRTVIIIRNLMEMVRSANDVEVFAPMLLPWLDRMIETASFPEIRNLSQMAKDILEKKRVGAIKMDDEEIEGLVRREIPEAEFVVPMLVKLIKQRQFNNKKWEKVLSFECLEKRLWVIEFFKKRDKDLYTEEGVDDTEDDLCNCEFSLGYGGML
;
A
#
# COMPACT_ATOMS: atom_id res chain seq x y z
N VAL A 1 -9.11 -10.92 -24.62
CA VAL A 1 -10.39 -10.50 -24.02
C VAL A 1 -10.17 -9.61 -22.81
N VAL A 2 -9.45 -10.08 -21.77
CA VAL A 2 -9.19 -9.29 -20.54
C VAL A 2 -8.64 -7.88 -20.81
N PRO A 3 -7.59 -7.66 -21.65
CA PRO A 3 -7.09 -6.31 -21.93
C PRO A 3 -8.12 -5.37 -22.58
N GLN A 4 -9.01 -5.92 -23.40
CA GLN A 4 -10.00 -5.14 -24.16
C GLN A 4 -11.17 -4.70 -23.28
N VAL A 5 -11.55 -5.51 -22.29
CA VAL A 5 -12.67 -5.19 -21.38
C VAL A 5 -12.24 -4.15 -20.34
N LEU A 6 -10.97 -4.17 -19.91
CA LEU A 6 -10.41 -3.19 -18.98
C LEU A 6 -10.52 -1.75 -19.47
N ALA A 7 -10.46 -1.54 -20.79
CA ALA A 7 -10.61 -0.23 -21.42
C ALA A 7 -12.02 0.40 -21.30
N TYR A 8 -13.00 -0.35 -20.76
CA TYR A 8 -14.38 0.13 -20.57
C TYR A 8 -14.78 0.22 -19.10
N VAL A 9 -13.86 -0.06 -18.16
CA VAL A 9 -14.15 -0.04 -16.71
C VAL A 9 -14.66 1.33 -16.27
N ASP A 10 -14.04 2.39 -16.79
CA ASP A 10 -14.44 3.78 -16.56
C ASP A 10 -15.89 4.02 -16.98
N VAL A 11 -16.25 3.64 -18.20
CA VAL A 11 -17.60 3.76 -18.75
C VAL A 11 -18.59 2.96 -17.91
N ILE A 12 -18.26 1.72 -17.54
CA ILE A 12 -19.13 0.87 -16.70
C ILE A 12 -19.39 1.52 -15.35
N LEU A 13 -18.36 2.11 -14.72
CA LEU A 13 -18.51 2.80 -13.45
C LEU A 13 -19.32 4.09 -13.58
N GLU A 14 -19.16 4.85 -14.67
CA GLU A 14 -20.01 6.03 -14.93
C GLU A 14 -21.50 5.68 -15.08
N LEU A 15 -21.82 4.52 -15.66
CA LEU A 15 -23.21 4.05 -15.82
C LEU A 15 -23.93 3.77 -14.50
N HIS A 16 -23.23 3.74 -13.37
CA HIS A 16 -23.86 3.72 -12.05
C HIS A 16 -24.63 5.01 -11.74
N GLY A 17 -24.30 6.10 -12.43
CA GLY A 17 -25.03 7.38 -12.38
C GLY A 17 -26.15 7.52 -13.40
N ASP A 18 -26.44 6.50 -14.20
CA ASP A 18 -27.50 6.56 -15.22
C ASP A 18 -28.88 6.77 -14.58
N LYS A 19 -29.83 7.37 -15.32
CA LYS A 19 -31.19 7.63 -14.81
C LYS A 19 -32.04 6.35 -14.71
N GLY A 20 -31.80 5.38 -15.59
CA GLY A 20 -32.53 4.11 -15.64
C GLY A 20 -31.97 3.08 -14.65
N GLU A 21 -32.82 2.58 -13.76
CA GLU A 21 -32.44 1.46 -12.87
C GLU A 21 -31.94 0.22 -13.62
N PRO A 22 -32.52 -0.19 -14.79
CA PRO A 22 -31.99 -1.33 -15.54
C PRO A 22 -30.53 -1.15 -15.97
N VAL A 23 -30.13 0.07 -16.32
CA VAL A 23 -28.75 0.38 -16.74
C VAL A 23 -27.81 0.30 -15.55
N ARG A 24 -28.19 0.89 -14.41
CA ARG A 24 -27.41 0.81 -13.17
C ARG A 24 -27.24 -0.63 -12.69
N ALA A 25 -28.30 -1.44 -12.77
CA ALA A 25 -28.25 -2.85 -12.41
C ALA A 25 -27.32 -3.65 -13.32
N ALA A 26 -27.40 -3.42 -14.65
CA ALA A 26 -26.48 -4.05 -15.60
C ALA A 26 -25.02 -3.65 -15.35
N ALA A 27 -24.75 -2.38 -15.03
CA ALA A 27 -23.42 -1.89 -14.71
C ALA A 27 -22.85 -2.55 -13.44
N ARG A 28 -23.65 -2.68 -12.37
CA ARG A 28 -23.25 -3.38 -11.14
C ARG A 28 -22.91 -4.85 -11.39
N ASN A 29 -23.72 -5.54 -12.18
CA ASN A 29 -23.45 -6.94 -12.51
C ASN A 29 -22.20 -7.08 -13.37
N ALA A 30 -22.03 -6.21 -14.37
CA ALA A 30 -20.88 -6.25 -15.26
C ALA A 30 -19.55 -6.02 -14.52
N ILE A 31 -19.50 -5.07 -13.57
CA ILE A 31 -18.27 -4.79 -12.81
C ILE A 31 -17.94 -5.91 -11.82
N SER A 32 -18.95 -6.50 -11.17
CA SER A 32 -18.78 -7.63 -10.25
C SER A 32 -18.23 -8.87 -10.98
N GLU A 33 -18.86 -9.26 -12.10
CA GLU A 33 -18.39 -10.38 -12.93
C GLU A 33 -17.00 -10.11 -13.52
N LEU A 34 -16.68 -8.86 -13.86
CA LEU A 34 -15.35 -8.51 -14.32
C LEU A 34 -14.31 -8.73 -13.22
N VAL A 35 -14.54 -8.24 -12.00
CA VAL A 35 -13.62 -8.41 -10.87
C VAL A 35 -13.34 -9.89 -10.60
N ASP A 36 -14.36 -10.75 -10.64
CA ASP A 36 -14.21 -12.20 -10.42
C ASP A 36 -13.33 -12.90 -11.48
N LEU A 37 -13.20 -12.30 -12.67
CA LEU A 37 -12.37 -12.82 -13.76
C LEU A 37 -10.92 -12.32 -13.74
N LEU A 38 -10.63 -11.24 -13.02
CA LEU A 38 -9.32 -10.59 -13.03
C LEU A 38 -8.39 -11.18 -11.98
N PRO A 39 -7.19 -11.64 -12.34
CA PRO A 39 -6.18 -11.97 -11.34
C PRO A 39 -5.70 -10.74 -10.56
N PRO A 40 -5.23 -10.89 -9.32
CA PRO A 40 -4.80 -9.78 -8.47
C PRO A 40 -3.80 -8.83 -9.12
N THR A 41 -2.81 -9.36 -9.85
CA THR A 41 -1.78 -8.54 -10.51
C THR A 41 -2.35 -7.68 -11.64
N VAL A 42 -3.39 -8.16 -12.31
CA VAL A 42 -4.12 -7.37 -13.33
C VAL A 42 -4.97 -6.30 -12.64
N MET A 43 -5.63 -6.65 -11.54
CA MET A 43 -6.38 -5.68 -10.76
C MET A 43 -5.47 -4.55 -10.26
N GLU A 44 -4.31 -4.88 -9.71
CA GLU A 44 -3.30 -3.90 -9.25
C GLU A 44 -2.91 -2.91 -10.34
N CYS A 45 -2.59 -3.41 -11.55
CA CYS A 45 -2.01 -2.57 -12.60
C CYS A 45 -3.05 -1.82 -13.43
N TYR A 46 -4.28 -2.33 -13.53
CA TYR A 46 -5.26 -1.82 -14.49
C TYR A 46 -6.61 -1.44 -13.88
N LEU A 47 -7.08 -2.15 -12.86
CA LEU A 47 -8.36 -1.83 -12.24
C LEU A 47 -8.20 -0.73 -11.18
N LEU A 48 -7.29 -0.93 -10.23
CA LEU A 48 -7.11 0.00 -9.10
C LEU A 48 -6.79 1.43 -9.56
N PRO A 49 -5.90 1.68 -10.56
CA PRO A 49 -5.65 3.04 -11.05
C PRO A 49 -6.90 3.72 -11.62
N VAL A 50 -7.78 2.98 -12.29
CA VAL A 50 -9.06 3.50 -12.79
C VAL A 50 -10.00 3.84 -11.63
N LEU A 51 -10.02 3.02 -10.57
CA LEU A 51 -10.78 3.34 -9.36
C LEU A 51 -10.25 4.60 -8.67
N TYR A 52 -8.93 4.77 -8.60
CA TYR A 52 -8.29 5.96 -8.03
C TYR A 52 -8.69 7.22 -8.80
N ASP A 53 -8.57 7.19 -10.13
CA ASP A 53 -8.98 8.30 -11.00
C ASP A 53 -10.46 8.63 -10.84
N ILE A 54 -11.34 7.64 -10.78
CA ILE A 54 -12.78 7.88 -10.58
C ILE A 54 -13.07 8.47 -9.20
N MET A 55 -12.40 8.00 -8.15
CA MET A 55 -12.55 8.55 -6.80
C MET A 55 -12.15 10.03 -6.75
N GLU A 56 -11.15 10.43 -7.52
CA GLU A 56 -10.69 11.82 -7.60
C GLU A 56 -11.56 12.67 -8.53
N ASN A 57 -11.78 12.22 -9.77
CA ASN A 57 -12.31 13.03 -10.88
C ASN A 57 -13.74 12.66 -11.30
N GLY A 58 -14.25 11.50 -10.89
CA GLY A 58 -15.55 10.98 -11.31
C GLY A 58 -16.76 11.72 -10.73
N LYS A 59 -17.95 11.46 -11.30
CA LYS A 59 -19.23 11.94 -10.75
C LYS A 59 -19.53 11.23 -9.42
N TRP A 60 -20.27 11.88 -8.52
CA TRP A 60 -20.51 11.36 -7.16
C TRP A 60 -21.08 9.92 -7.13
N GLN A 61 -21.93 9.53 -8.09
CA GLN A 61 -22.44 8.15 -8.16
C GLN A 61 -21.34 7.13 -8.53
N ALA A 62 -20.46 7.51 -9.46
CA ALA A 62 -19.32 6.68 -9.87
C ALA A 62 -18.30 6.58 -8.72
N LYS A 63 -18.06 7.69 -7.98
CA LYS A 63 -17.25 7.67 -6.75
C LYS A 63 -17.80 6.69 -5.73
N VAL A 64 -19.11 6.74 -5.43
CA VAL A 64 -19.75 5.79 -4.52
C VAL A 64 -19.59 4.35 -4.99
N ALA A 65 -19.73 4.09 -6.30
CA ALA A 65 -19.53 2.76 -6.87
C ALA A 65 -18.07 2.28 -6.72
N ALA A 66 -17.10 3.12 -7.07
CA ALA A 66 -15.68 2.79 -7.00
C ALA A 66 -15.23 2.48 -5.56
N VAL A 67 -15.64 3.30 -4.59
CA VAL A 67 -15.27 3.10 -3.18
C VAL A 67 -15.89 1.81 -2.61
N LYS A 68 -17.15 1.51 -2.96
CA LYS A 68 -17.81 0.26 -2.54
C LYS A 68 -17.18 -0.97 -3.19
N LEU A 69 -16.83 -0.88 -4.47
CA LEU A 69 -16.14 -1.96 -5.17
C LEU A 69 -14.78 -2.24 -4.52
N LEU A 70 -14.05 -1.20 -4.12
CA LEU A 70 -12.77 -1.36 -3.44
C LEU A 70 -12.91 -2.11 -2.10
N ALA A 71 -13.97 -1.84 -1.34
CA ALA A 71 -14.29 -2.59 -0.12
C ALA A 71 -14.78 -4.02 -0.37
N GLU A 72 -15.31 -4.31 -1.56
CA GLU A 72 -15.64 -5.68 -1.97
C GLU A 72 -14.37 -6.45 -2.34
N ILE A 73 -13.49 -5.84 -3.15
CA ILE A 73 -12.18 -6.38 -3.49
C ILE A 73 -11.37 -6.66 -2.22
N SER A 74 -11.43 -5.78 -1.20
CA SER A 74 -10.68 -6.02 0.05
C SER A 74 -11.11 -7.25 0.84
N LYS A 75 -12.33 -7.74 0.63
CA LYS A 75 -12.81 -8.99 1.24
C LYS A 75 -12.33 -10.22 0.48
N ASN A 76 -12.34 -10.13 -0.85
CA ASN A 76 -12.01 -11.25 -1.73
C ASN A 76 -10.49 -11.39 -1.93
N GLU A 77 -9.78 -10.26 -1.98
CA GLU A 77 -8.35 -10.14 -2.30
C GLU A 77 -7.61 -9.26 -1.26
N PRO A 78 -7.57 -9.68 0.02
CA PRO A 78 -7.00 -8.87 1.09
C PRO A 78 -5.48 -8.61 0.92
N GLU A 79 -4.73 -9.55 0.35
CA GLU A 79 -3.28 -9.39 0.11
C GLU A 79 -3.00 -8.29 -0.93
N LEU A 80 -3.80 -8.23 -2.00
CA LEU A 80 -3.73 -7.17 -3.01
C LEU A 80 -3.95 -5.80 -2.38
N ILE A 81 -5.05 -5.65 -1.63
CA ILE A 81 -5.41 -4.38 -1.01
C ILE A 81 -4.38 -3.98 0.05
N ALA A 82 -3.85 -4.92 0.84
CA ALA A 82 -2.78 -4.66 1.80
C ALA A 82 -1.52 -4.11 1.13
N ASN A 83 -1.15 -4.64 -0.04
CA ASN A 83 0.03 -4.18 -0.80
C ASN A 83 -0.13 -2.79 -1.42
N CYS A 84 -1.36 -2.43 -1.79
CA CYS A 84 -1.71 -1.15 -2.41
C CYS A 84 -2.29 -0.13 -1.41
N LEU A 85 -2.25 -0.43 -0.11
CA LEU A 85 -3.02 0.31 0.88
C LEU A 85 -2.58 1.78 1.00
N ALA A 86 -1.32 2.08 0.74
CA ALA A 86 -0.80 3.45 0.74
C ALA A 86 -1.51 4.33 -0.30
N ASP A 87 -1.57 3.86 -1.55
CA ASP A 87 -2.24 4.55 -2.67
C ASP A 87 -3.76 4.64 -2.42
N ILE A 88 -4.35 3.54 -1.91
CA ILE A 88 -5.78 3.47 -1.57
C ILE A 88 -6.14 4.53 -0.53
N ILE A 89 -5.34 4.66 0.54
CA ILE A 89 -5.59 5.60 1.62
C ILE A 89 -5.57 7.03 1.11
N GLU A 90 -4.65 7.37 0.20
CA GLU A 90 -4.58 8.70 -0.41
C GLU A 90 -5.89 9.01 -1.16
N SER A 91 -6.32 8.12 -2.08
CA SER A 91 -7.52 8.36 -2.88
C SER A 91 -8.82 8.33 -2.05
N ILE A 92 -8.99 7.36 -1.14
CA ILE A 92 -10.23 7.23 -0.37
C ILE A 92 -10.37 8.34 0.68
N SER A 93 -9.27 8.87 1.21
CA SER A 93 -9.29 10.01 2.13
C SER A 93 -9.90 11.24 1.47
N LEU A 94 -9.62 11.49 0.18
CA LEU A 94 -10.25 12.58 -0.56
C LEU A 94 -11.78 12.41 -0.62
N CYS A 95 -12.26 11.18 -0.82
CA CYS A 95 -13.68 10.87 -0.80
C CYS A 95 -14.32 11.00 0.59
N MET A 96 -13.60 10.71 1.67
CA MET A 96 -14.09 10.90 3.06
C MET A 96 -14.36 12.36 3.41
N HIS A 97 -13.72 13.29 2.70
CA HIS A 97 -13.86 14.76 2.87
C HIS A 97 -14.70 15.42 1.77
N GLU A 98 -15.42 14.63 0.95
CA GLU A 98 -16.26 15.15 -0.12
C GLU A 98 -17.53 15.84 0.42
N ILE A 99 -18.04 16.84 -0.30
CA ILE A 99 -19.20 17.66 0.10
C ILE A 99 -20.51 16.85 0.02
N LYS A 100 -20.63 15.96 -0.96
CA LYS A 100 -21.78 15.07 -1.11
C LYS A 100 -21.70 14.00 -0.03
N THR A 101 -22.64 14.07 0.90
CA THR A 101 -22.70 13.17 2.06
C THR A 101 -22.70 11.70 1.64
N GLU A 102 -23.39 11.35 0.55
CA GLU A 102 -23.43 9.98 0.02
C GLU A 102 -22.05 9.43 -0.35
N VAL A 103 -21.14 10.27 -0.87
CA VAL A 103 -19.75 9.88 -1.17
C VAL A 103 -18.97 9.73 0.14
N SER A 104 -19.04 10.74 1.00
CA SER A 104 -18.29 10.75 2.26
C SER A 104 -18.67 9.61 3.19
N ASP A 105 -19.96 9.26 3.26
CA ASP A 105 -20.48 8.18 4.10
C ASP A 105 -20.09 6.81 3.52
N ALA A 106 -20.21 6.65 2.19
CA ALA A 106 -19.74 5.43 1.52
C ALA A 106 -18.23 5.23 1.71
N ALA A 107 -17.44 6.30 1.68
CA ALA A 107 -16.00 6.24 1.89
C ALA A 107 -15.61 5.88 3.32
N LYS A 108 -16.24 6.49 4.33
CA LYS A 108 -16.00 6.15 5.73
C LYS A 108 -16.34 4.68 6.03
N GLU A 109 -17.46 4.20 5.51
CA GLU A 109 -17.86 2.81 5.72
C GLU A 109 -16.94 1.83 4.98
N SER A 110 -16.59 2.13 3.73
CA SER A 110 -15.68 1.30 2.94
C SER A 110 -14.28 1.27 3.56
N MET A 111 -13.80 2.40 4.11
CA MET A 111 -12.51 2.46 4.78
C MET A 111 -12.44 1.56 6.02
N ARG A 112 -13.55 1.41 6.78
CA ARG A 112 -13.61 0.44 7.90
C ARG A 112 -13.41 -0.99 7.44
N VAL A 113 -14.03 -1.35 6.32
CA VAL A 113 -13.87 -2.69 5.71
C VAL A 113 -12.44 -2.87 5.21
N ILE A 114 -11.90 -1.89 4.50
CA ILE A 114 -10.54 -1.91 3.95
C ILE A 114 -9.50 -1.97 5.07
N GLY A 115 -9.67 -1.22 6.17
CA GLY A 115 -8.76 -1.24 7.31
C GLY A 115 -8.58 -2.64 7.95
N GLY A 116 -9.56 -3.52 7.77
CA GLY A 116 -9.47 -4.92 8.20
C GLY A 116 -8.28 -5.68 7.58
N VAL A 117 -7.80 -5.30 6.39
CA VAL A 117 -6.70 -6.00 5.71
C VAL A 117 -5.34 -5.82 6.38
N VAL A 118 -5.19 -4.84 7.29
CA VAL A 118 -3.91 -4.57 7.95
C VAL A 118 -3.42 -5.76 8.77
N GLY A 119 -4.33 -6.53 9.37
CA GLY A 119 -4.03 -7.81 10.02
C GLY A 119 -3.06 -7.75 11.22
N ASN A 120 -2.56 -6.59 11.63
CA ASN A 120 -1.60 -6.47 12.73
C ASN A 120 -2.33 -6.42 14.09
N PRO A 121 -2.13 -7.41 14.98
CA PRO A 121 -2.89 -7.55 16.23
C PRO A 121 -2.68 -6.40 17.22
N ASP A 122 -1.56 -5.69 17.15
CA ASP A 122 -1.27 -4.56 18.04
C ASP A 122 -2.02 -3.29 17.59
N ILE A 123 -2.34 -3.19 16.30
CA ILE A 123 -2.99 -2.03 15.68
C ILE A 123 -4.50 -2.22 15.58
N GLN A 124 -4.99 -3.45 15.39
CA GLN A 124 -6.42 -3.75 15.25
C GLN A 124 -7.31 -3.09 16.32
N PRO A 125 -6.96 -3.08 17.63
CA PRO A 125 -7.78 -2.44 18.66
C PRO A 125 -7.96 -0.92 18.48
N LEU A 126 -7.06 -0.28 17.72
CA LEU A 126 -7.08 1.16 17.43
C LEU A 126 -7.60 1.47 16.03
N MET A 127 -8.01 0.47 15.23
CA MET A 127 -8.37 0.68 13.82
C MET A 127 -9.51 1.69 13.65
N ASP A 128 -10.56 1.60 14.46
CA ASP A 128 -11.68 2.54 14.43
C ASP A 128 -11.24 3.97 14.79
N ASP A 129 -10.36 4.12 15.77
CA ASP A 129 -9.80 5.42 16.17
C ASP A 129 -8.94 6.03 15.05
N LEU A 130 -8.10 5.20 14.41
CA LEU A 130 -7.24 5.59 13.30
C LEU A 130 -8.06 6.09 12.11
N ILE A 131 -9.06 5.30 11.68
CA ILE A 131 -9.95 5.65 10.57
C ILE A 131 -10.80 6.88 10.92
N HIS A 132 -11.30 6.97 12.15
CA HIS A 132 -12.05 8.15 12.59
C HIS A 132 -11.21 9.42 12.50
N THR A 133 -9.94 9.35 12.89
CA THR A 133 -9.00 10.49 12.86
C THR A 133 -8.66 10.93 11.44
N MET A 134 -8.76 10.04 10.45
CA MET A 134 -8.64 10.42 9.04
C MET A 134 -9.75 11.41 8.63
N ALA A 135 -10.97 11.22 9.15
CA ALA A 135 -12.11 12.13 8.94
C ALA A 135 -12.14 13.32 9.91
N VAL A 136 -11.66 13.15 11.14
CA VAL A 136 -11.75 14.13 12.23
C VAL A 136 -10.35 14.44 12.77
N PRO A 137 -9.62 15.41 12.16
CA PRO A 137 -8.25 15.72 12.56
C PRO A 137 -8.08 16.22 13.99
N SER A 138 -9.14 16.71 14.64
CA SER A 138 -9.09 17.19 16.03
C SER A 138 -8.83 16.08 17.05
N GLU A 139 -9.12 14.82 16.72
CA GLU A 139 -8.89 13.66 17.59
C GLU A 139 -7.45 13.11 17.49
N LEU A 140 -6.62 13.70 16.63
CA LEU A 140 -5.28 13.20 16.35
C LEU A 140 -4.39 13.09 17.60
N GLU A 141 -4.42 14.08 18.49
CA GLU A 141 -3.61 14.03 19.71
C GLU A 141 -4.04 12.89 20.65
N ASN A 142 -5.35 12.61 20.72
CA ASN A 142 -5.89 11.51 21.51
C ASN A 142 -5.45 10.16 20.96
N VAL A 143 -5.47 10.00 19.63
CA VAL A 143 -5.01 8.76 18.97
C VAL A 143 -3.50 8.58 19.09
N ILE A 144 -2.71 9.64 18.98
CA ILE A 144 -1.26 9.58 19.25
C ILE A 144 -0.99 9.14 20.70
N GLN A 145 -1.77 9.61 21.67
CA GLN A 145 -1.64 9.16 23.05
C GLN A 145 -1.98 7.66 23.22
N LYS A 146 -3.02 7.18 22.54
CA LYS A 146 -3.38 5.76 22.55
C LYS A 146 -2.28 4.91 21.90
N LEU A 147 -1.74 5.33 20.75
CA LEU A 147 -0.62 4.67 20.07
C LEU A 147 0.66 4.65 20.92
N GLU A 148 0.96 5.72 21.65
CA GLU A 148 2.10 5.75 22.58
C GLU A 148 1.95 4.68 23.69
N ALA A 149 0.73 4.43 24.14
CA ALA A 149 0.43 3.43 25.17
C ALA A 149 0.41 1.98 24.63
N THR A 150 0.41 1.79 23.31
CA THR A 150 0.43 0.48 22.67
C THR A 150 1.82 -0.14 22.73
N THR A 151 1.89 -1.39 23.17
CA THR A 151 3.12 -2.19 23.08
C THR A 151 3.12 -2.95 21.76
N PHE A 152 4.02 -2.60 20.85
CA PHE A 152 4.20 -3.30 19.57
C PHE A 152 5.05 -4.56 19.80
N VAL A 153 4.49 -5.71 19.44
CA VAL A 153 5.10 -7.03 19.58
C VAL A 153 5.18 -7.75 18.24
N ALA A 154 4.14 -7.61 17.41
CA ALA A 154 4.11 -8.16 16.06
C ALA A 154 4.94 -7.32 15.09
N ASP A 155 5.45 -7.96 14.04
CA ASP A 155 6.13 -7.24 12.96
C ASP A 155 5.18 -6.24 12.30
N VAL A 156 5.73 -5.09 11.93
CA VAL A 156 4.99 -4.03 11.29
C VAL A 156 5.07 -4.23 9.77
N THR A 157 3.93 -4.54 9.17
CA THR A 157 3.78 -4.77 7.73
C THR A 157 3.66 -3.46 6.95
N ARG A 158 3.87 -3.50 5.63
CA ARG A 158 3.56 -2.37 4.72
C ARG A 158 2.18 -1.78 4.95
N ALA A 159 1.15 -2.61 5.09
CA ALA A 159 -0.22 -2.17 5.30
C ALA A 159 -0.39 -1.40 6.62
N ALA A 160 0.29 -1.85 7.70
CA ALA A 160 0.30 -1.11 8.96
C ALA A 160 0.97 0.27 8.81
N LEU A 161 2.11 0.34 8.11
CA LEU A 161 2.79 1.60 7.83
C LEU A 161 1.93 2.54 6.99
N ALA A 162 1.19 2.02 6.00
CA ALA A 162 0.31 2.81 5.14
C ALA A 162 -0.75 3.60 5.93
N ILE A 163 -1.29 3.04 7.02
CA ILE A 163 -2.22 3.76 7.90
C ILE A 163 -1.48 4.69 8.87
N LEU A 164 -0.40 4.20 9.48
CA LEU A 164 0.26 4.93 10.57
C LEU A 164 1.08 6.12 10.08
N VAL A 165 1.83 5.99 9.00
CA VAL A 165 2.79 7.02 8.56
C VAL A 165 2.12 8.35 8.22
N PRO A 166 1.03 8.41 7.42
CA PRO A 166 0.34 9.68 7.15
C PRO A 166 -0.16 10.36 8.42
N LEU A 167 -0.62 9.58 9.40
CA LEU A 167 -1.08 10.07 10.70
C LEU A 167 0.08 10.64 11.52
N LEU A 168 1.22 9.94 11.57
CA LEU A 168 2.43 10.39 12.27
C LEU A 168 3.01 11.66 11.65
N VAL A 169 3.07 11.73 10.32
CA VAL A 169 3.47 12.94 9.58
C VAL A 169 2.58 14.13 9.95
N ARG A 170 1.26 13.92 9.98
CA ARG A 170 0.32 14.96 10.41
C ARG A 170 0.57 15.37 11.86
N ALA A 171 0.85 14.44 12.76
CA ALA A 171 1.15 14.73 14.17
C ALA A 171 2.44 15.53 14.35
N LEU A 172 3.49 15.27 13.54
CA LEU A 172 4.73 16.08 13.53
C LEU A 172 4.50 17.52 13.06
N SER A 173 3.44 17.78 12.29
CA SER A 173 3.09 19.12 11.83
C SER A 173 2.41 19.99 12.89
N ILE A 174 1.87 19.37 13.95
CA ILE A 174 1.19 20.08 15.04
C ILE A 174 2.22 20.82 15.90
N ARG A 175 1.89 22.07 16.27
CA ARG A 175 2.71 22.91 17.16
C ARG A 175 2.54 22.53 18.64
N SER A 176 2.80 21.27 18.98
CA SER A 176 2.72 20.75 20.35
C SER A 176 3.95 19.91 20.64
N SER A 177 4.83 20.38 21.53
CA SER A 177 6.06 19.66 21.89
C SER A 177 5.78 18.30 22.55
N VAL A 178 4.64 18.18 23.24
CA VAL A 178 4.18 16.91 23.81
C VAL A 178 3.83 15.94 22.69
N THR A 179 2.99 16.35 21.74
CA THR A 179 2.60 15.53 20.59
C THR A 179 3.82 15.15 19.75
N THR A 180 4.68 16.11 19.40
CA THR A 180 5.93 15.85 18.67
C THR A 180 6.80 14.80 19.37
N ARG A 181 7.02 14.94 20.68
CA ARG A 181 7.82 13.98 21.45
C ARG A 181 7.22 12.57 21.37
N ARG A 182 5.91 12.42 21.56
CA ARG A 182 5.19 11.14 21.46
C ARG A 182 5.35 10.54 20.07
N THR A 183 5.11 11.33 19.04
CA THR A 183 5.17 10.89 17.64
C THR A 183 6.56 10.39 17.25
N VAL A 184 7.63 11.09 17.65
CA VAL A 184 9.01 10.66 17.36
C VAL A 184 9.34 9.33 18.07
N ILE A 185 8.86 9.13 19.30
CA ILE A 185 9.03 7.85 20.02
C ILE A 185 8.29 6.72 19.29
N ILE A 186 7.06 6.97 18.84
CA ILE A 186 6.26 6.00 18.08
C ILE A 186 6.98 5.63 16.77
N ILE A 187 7.43 6.63 15.98
CA ILE A 187 8.18 6.38 14.74
C ILE A 187 9.40 5.49 15.00
N ARG A 188 10.20 5.84 16.00
CA ARG A 188 11.40 5.07 16.36
C ARG A 188 11.05 3.62 16.67
N ASN A 189 10.06 3.39 17.53
CA ASN A 189 9.68 2.05 17.96
C ASN A 189 9.06 1.24 16.81
N LEU A 190 8.27 1.87 15.93
CA LEU A 190 7.68 1.20 14.76
C LEU A 190 8.74 0.76 13.76
N MET A 191 9.71 1.62 13.43
CA MET A 191 10.72 1.31 12.42
C MET A 191 11.64 0.15 12.83
N GLU A 192 11.84 -0.06 14.13
CA GLU A 192 12.58 -1.24 14.63
C GLU A 192 11.87 -2.55 14.28
N MET A 193 10.53 -2.54 14.26
CA MET A 193 9.68 -3.71 14.00
C MET A 193 9.43 -3.97 12.51
N VAL A 194 9.98 -3.14 11.61
CA VAL A 194 9.90 -3.36 10.17
C VAL A 194 11.06 -4.24 9.73
N ARG A 195 10.75 -5.31 9.00
CA ARG A 195 11.75 -6.25 8.45
C ARG A 195 12.17 -5.90 7.03
N SER A 196 11.22 -5.50 6.19
CA SER A 196 11.46 -5.25 4.77
C SER A 196 12.03 -3.85 4.54
N ALA A 197 13.26 -3.78 4.00
CA ALA A 197 13.87 -2.51 3.62
C ALA A 197 13.07 -1.76 2.54
N ASN A 198 12.45 -2.49 1.60
CA ASN A 198 11.58 -1.89 0.58
C ASN A 198 10.37 -1.20 1.21
N ASP A 199 9.79 -1.78 2.26
CA ASP A 199 8.62 -1.17 2.92
C ASP A 199 9.05 0.12 3.62
N VAL A 200 10.23 0.13 4.24
CA VAL A 200 10.79 1.36 4.84
C VAL A 200 11.06 2.42 3.79
N GLU A 201 11.66 2.07 2.65
CA GLU A 201 11.99 3.00 1.58
C GLU A 201 10.76 3.71 1.01
N VAL A 202 9.62 3.02 0.92
CA VAL A 202 8.36 3.64 0.46
C VAL A 202 7.93 4.81 1.35
N PHE A 203 8.11 4.69 2.67
CA PHE A 203 7.64 5.69 3.64
C PHE A 203 8.73 6.65 4.13
N ALA A 204 10.01 6.32 3.95
CA ALA A 204 11.13 7.13 4.40
C ALA A 204 11.13 8.57 3.82
N PRO A 205 10.80 8.80 2.53
CA PRO A 205 10.68 10.16 1.98
C PRO A 205 9.64 11.02 2.68
N MET A 206 8.62 10.42 3.29
CA MET A 206 7.60 11.14 4.06
C MET A 206 8.06 11.47 5.48
N LEU A 207 8.93 10.67 6.09
CA LEU A 207 9.34 10.82 7.49
C LEU A 207 10.65 11.59 7.67
N LEU A 208 11.65 11.33 6.82
CA LEU A 208 13.00 11.92 6.94
C LEU A 208 12.99 13.46 6.99
N PRO A 209 12.26 14.17 6.11
CA PRO A 209 12.25 15.64 6.15
C PRO A 209 11.70 16.20 7.47
N TRP A 210 10.75 15.49 8.09
CA TRP A 210 10.21 15.90 9.39
C TRP A 210 11.17 15.62 10.53
N LEU A 211 11.84 14.47 10.52
CA LEU A 211 12.86 14.15 11.52
C LEU A 211 14.01 15.15 11.47
N ASP A 212 14.51 15.49 10.27
CA ASP A 212 15.54 16.51 10.07
C ASP A 212 15.12 17.88 10.60
N ARG A 213 13.89 18.30 10.26
CA ARG A 213 13.34 19.54 10.80
C ARG A 213 13.27 19.52 12.33
N MET A 214 12.89 18.41 12.95
CA MET A 214 12.82 18.32 14.42
C MET A 214 14.21 18.35 15.05
N ILE A 215 15.21 17.72 14.43
CA ILE A 215 16.61 17.77 14.86
C ILE A 215 17.13 19.20 14.87
N GLU A 216 16.79 20.00 13.87
CA GLU A 216 17.27 21.39 13.75
C GLU A 216 16.49 22.38 14.63
N THR A 217 15.16 22.25 14.66
CA THR A 217 14.26 23.31 15.14
C THR A 217 13.65 23.08 16.52
N ALA A 218 13.64 21.85 17.04
CA ALA A 218 12.98 21.56 18.31
C ALA A 218 13.70 22.26 19.48
N SER A 219 12.94 23.00 20.30
CA SER A 219 13.48 23.72 21.46
C SER A 219 14.11 22.79 22.51
N PHE A 220 13.52 21.62 22.71
CA PHE A 220 13.95 20.67 23.73
C PHE A 220 15.05 19.73 23.20
N PRO A 221 16.22 19.65 23.86
CA PRO A 221 17.31 18.74 23.45
C PRO A 221 16.90 17.28 23.35
N GLU A 222 15.99 16.83 24.23
CA GLU A 222 15.46 15.46 24.22
C GLU A 222 14.78 15.12 22.89
N ILE A 223 13.94 16.03 22.36
CA ILE A 223 13.23 15.81 21.09
C ILE A 223 14.23 15.73 19.93
N ARG A 224 15.27 16.57 19.93
CA ARG A 224 16.33 16.52 18.92
C ARG A 224 17.06 15.17 18.94
N ASN A 225 17.45 14.71 20.14
CA ASN A 225 18.13 13.43 20.30
C ASN A 225 17.25 12.25 19.88
N LEU A 226 15.97 12.24 20.29
CA LEU A 226 15.02 11.20 19.88
C LEU A 226 14.80 11.19 18.37
N SER A 227 14.75 12.36 17.74
CA SER A 227 14.57 12.49 16.29
C SER A 227 15.79 11.99 15.53
N GLN A 228 17.01 12.27 16.04
CA GLN A 228 18.24 11.71 15.50
C GLN A 228 18.25 10.18 15.60
N MET A 229 17.89 9.61 16.75
CA MET A 229 17.81 8.17 16.92
C MET A 229 16.79 7.52 15.96
N ALA A 230 15.62 8.15 15.79
CA ALA A 230 14.62 7.67 14.85
C ALA A 230 15.12 7.73 13.39
N LYS A 231 15.83 8.81 13.03
CA LYS A 231 16.47 8.95 11.71
C LYS A 231 17.51 7.87 11.48
N ASP A 232 18.39 7.63 12.45
CA ASP A 232 19.47 6.64 12.33
C ASP A 232 18.91 5.22 12.12
N ILE A 233 17.85 4.86 12.85
CA ILE A 233 17.15 3.58 12.65
C ILE A 233 16.53 3.50 11.27
N LEU A 234 15.84 4.57 10.84
CA LEU A 234 15.18 4.62 9.53
C LEU A 234 16.19 4.47 8.38
N GLU A 235 17.30 5.21 8.44
CA GLU A 235 18.40 5.12 7.46
C GLU A 235 19.08 3.75 7.47
N LYS A 236 19.26 3.14 8.64
CA LYS A 236 19.78 1.77 8.75
C LYS A 236 18.83 0.73 8.14
N LYS A 237 17.52 0.86 8.39
CA LYS A 237 16.52 -0.14 8.00
C LYS A 237 16.16 -0.09 6.51
N ARG A 238 16.41 1.02 5.82
CA ARG A 238 16.18 1.16 4.37
C ARG A 238 17.35 0.70 3.50
N VAL A 239 18.49 0.35 4.09
CA VAL A 239 19.61 -0.25 3.33
C VAL A 239 19.16 -1.59 2.74
N GLY A 240 19.51 -1.83 1.48
CA GLY A 240 19.08 -2.98 0.69
C GLY A 240 17.74 -2.78 -0.02
N ALA A 241 17.11 -1.61 0.06
CA ALA A 241 15.89 -1.33 -0.68
C ALA A 241 16.14 -1.20 -2.20
N ILE A 242 15.18 -1.65 -3.01
CA ILE A 242 15.21 -1.41 -4.46
C ILE A 242 14.97 0.08 -4.70
N LYS A 243 16.01 0.78 -5.16
CA LYS A 243 15.97 2.22 -5.48
C LYS A 243 15.64 2.54 -6.94
N MET A 244 15.57 1.51 -7.78
CA MET A 244 15.20 1.67 -9.18
C MET A 244 13.75 2.14 -9.31
N ASP A 245 13.52 3.13 -10.15
CA ASP A 245 12.17 3.60 -10.46
C ASP A 245 11.44 2.67 -11.45
N ASP A 246 10.14 2.90 -11.62
CA ASP A 246 9.29 2.06 -12.47
C ASP A 246 9.74 2.12 -13.95
N GLU A 247 10.25 3.27 -14.42
CA GLU A 247 10.69 3.48 -15.81
C GLU A 247 11.98 2.71 -16.11
N GLU A 248 12.94 2.70 -15.18
CA GLU A 248 14.17 1.94 -15.28
C GLU A 248 13.89 0.43 -15.33
N ILE A 249 13.01 -0.07 -14.46
CA ILE A 249 12.62 -1.49 -14.44
C ILE A 249 11.87 -1.85 -15.71
N GLU A 250 10.94 -1.00 -16.16
CA GLU A 250 10.22 -1.17 -17.41
C GLU A 250 11.19 -1.25 -18.60
N GLY A 251 12.17 -0.35 -18.68
CA GLY A 251 13.20 -0.37 -19.72
C GLY A 251 14.02 -1.66 -19.75
N LEU A 252 14.33 -2.24 -18.58
CA LEU A 252 14.99 -3.54 -18.48
C LEU A 252 14.07 -4.67 -18.94
N VAL A 253 12.81 -4.70 -18.48
CA VAL A 253 11.83 -5.72 -18.88
C VAL A 253 11.65 -5.72 -20.39
N ARG A 254 11.47 -4.54 -21.00
CA ARG A 254 11.33 -4.40 -22.47
C ARG A 254 12.58 -4.79 -23.24
N ARG A 255 13.76 -4.68 -22.64
CA ARG A 255 15.00 -5.15 -23.27
C ARG A 255 15.11 -6.67 -23.26
N GLU A 256 14.79 -7.31 -22.13
CA GLU A 256 14.90 -8.76 -21.99
C GLU A 256 13.71 -9.51 -22.63
N ILE A 257 12.54 -8.88 -22.69
CA ILE A 257 11.32 -9.39 -23.31
C ILE A 257 10.69 -8.33 -24.23
N PRO A 258 11.27 -8.07 -25.42
CA PRO A 258 10.78 -7.04 -26.34
C PRO A 258 9.36 -7.27 -26.86
N GLU A 259 8.89 -8.53 -26.81
CA GLU A 259 7.55 -8.89 -27.25
C GLU A 259 6.48 -8.63 -26.18
N ALA A 260 6.87 -8.29 -24.95
CA ALA A 260 5.93 -8.01 -23.86
C ALA A 260 5.35 -6.59 -23.97
N GLU A 261 4.03 -6.49 -23.88
CA GLU A 261 3.33 -5.20 -23.91
C GLU A 261 2.37 -5.08 -22.72
N PHE A 262 1.35 -5.95 -22.67
CA PHE A 262 0.35 -5.99 -21.61
C PHE A 262 0.91 -6.48 -20.28
N VAL A 263 1.92 -7.37 -20.27
CA VAL A 263 2.44 -7.90 -19.00
C VAL A 263 3.48 -7.02 -18.33
N VAL A 264 3.99 -5.99 -19.02
CA VAL A 264 5.12 -5.19 -18.55
C VAL A 264 4.85 -4.51 -17.21
N PRO A 265 3.72 -3.79 -16.99
CA PRO A 265 3.44 -3.18 -15.69
C PRO A 265 3.34 -4.20 -14.56
N MET A 266 2.78 -5.39 -14.84
CA MET A 266 2.68 -6.48 -13.87
C MET A 266 4.06 -7.00 -13.46
N LEU A 267 4.97 -7.17 -14.43
CA LEU A 267 6.35 -7.58 -14.15
C LEU A 267 7.09 -6.52 -13.33
N VAL A 268 6.91 -5.23 -13.64
CA VAL A 268 7.48 -4.13 -12.86
C VAL A 268 7.02 -4.20 -11.39
N LYS A 269 5.72 -4.39 -11.14
CA LYS A 269 5.20 -4.54 -9.77
C LYS A 269 5.79 -5.75 -9.06
N LEU A 270 5.84 -6.91 -9.71
CA LEU A 270 6.44 -8.12 -9.12
C LEU A 270 7.92 -7.92 -8.75
N ILE A 271 8.70 -7.23 -9.60
CA ILE A 271 10.11 -6.94 -9.34
C ILE A 271 10.26 -5.99 -8.15
N LYS A 272 9.51 -4.88 -8.11
CA LYS A 272 9.55 -3.91 -6.98
C LYS A 272 9.11 -4.53 -5.66
N GLN A 273 8.18 -5.46 -5.71
CA GLN A 273 7.72 -6.21 -4.55
C GLN A 273 8.61 -7.42 -4.20
N ARG A 274 9.72 -7.63 -4.92
CA ARG A 274 10.66 -8.76 -4.75
C ARG A 274 9.96 -10.13 -4.86
N GLN A 275 8.87 -10.20 -5.62
CA GLN A 275 8.09 -11.42 -5.79
C GLN A 275 8.65 -12.26 -6.94
N PHE A 276 9.79 -12.91 -6.72
CA PHE A 276 10.44 -13.78 -7.70
C PHE A 276 9.92 -15.23 -7.71
N ASN A 277 8.61 -15.40 -7.53
CA ASN A 277 7.96 -16.71 -7.49
C ASN A 277 7.62 -17.19 -8.91
N ASN A 278 8.14 -18.35 -9.30
CA ASN A 278 7.93 -18.93 -10.63
C ASN A 278 6.45 -19.07 -10.99
N LYS A 279 5.58 -19.50 -10.07
CA LYS A 279 4.14 -19.67 -10.34
C LYS A 279 3.43 -18.33 -10.58
N LYS A 280 3.80 -17.27 -9.83
CA LYS A 280 3.24 -15.93 -10.03
C LYS A 280 3.67 -15.36 -11.39
N TRP A 281 4.95 -15.49 -11.74
CA TRP A 281 5.48 -15.03 -13.02
C TRP A 281 4.93 -15.82 -14.21
N GLU A 282 4.82 -17.13 -14.11
CA GLU A 282 4.25 -17.98 -15.16
C GLU A 282 2.80 -17.57 -15.48
N LYS A 283 1.99 -17.28 -14.46
CA LYS A 283 0.62 -16.76 -14.63
C LYS A 283 0.59 -15.39 -15.31
N VAL A 284 1.54 -14.50 -15.01
CA VAL A 284 1.61 -13.18 -15.66
C VAL A 284 2.05 -13.34 -17.12
N LEU A 285 3.09 -14.12 -17.39
CA LEU A 285 3.62 -14.33 -18.73
C LEU A 285 2.64 -15.06 -19.66
N SER A 286 1.75 -15.90 -19.14
CA SER A 286 0.78 -16.63 -19.95
C SER A 286 -0.28 -15.75 -20.61
N PHE A 287 -0.49 -14.51 -20.14
CA PHE A 287 -1.36 -13.55 -20.81
C PHE A 287 -0.92 -13.21 -22.24
N GLU A 288 0.38 -13.34 -22.53
CA GLU A 288 0.97 -13.09 -23.84
C GLU A 288 1.71 -14.33 -24.41
N CYS A 289 1.46 -15.52 -23.83
CA CYS A 289 2.12 -16.78 -24.21
C CYS A 289 3.67 -16.72 -24.11
N LEU A 290 4.19 -16.04 -23.08
CA LEU A 290 5.61 -15.78 -22.85
C LEU A 290 6.23 -16.70 -21.79
N GLU A 291 5.61 -17.84 -21.46
CA GLU A 291 6.04 -18.73 -20.37
C GLU A 291 7.46 -19.28 -20.59
N LYS A 292 7.90 -19.38 -21.86
CA LYS A 292 9.28 -19.77 -22.21
C LYS A 292 10.33 -18.74 -21.76
N ARG A 293 9.93 -17.53 -21.39
CA ARG A 293 10.78 -16.45 -20.87
C ARG A 293 10.93 -16.46 -19.36
N LEU A 294 10.48 -17.51 -18.67
CA LEU A 294 10.58 -17.62 -17.20
C LEU A 294 12.02 -17.48 -16.66
N TRP A 295 13.04 -17.76 -17.50
CA TRP A 295 14.44 -17.54 -17.17
C TRP A 295 14.79 -16.08 -16.80
N VAL A 296 13.99 -15.10 -17.23
CA VAL A 296 14.17 -13.68 -16.92
C VAL A 296 14.06 -13.41 -15.41
N ILE A 297 13.38 -14.27 -14.65
CA ILE A 297 13.35 -14.21 -13.19
C ILE A 297 14.78 -14.25 -12.62
N GLU A 298 15.61 -15.16 -13.11
CA GLU A 298 16.98 -15.33 -12.60
C GLU A 298 17.87 -14.13 -12.94
N PHE A 299 17.60 -13.45 -14.06
CA PHE A 299 18.25 -12.18 -14.39
C PHE A 299 17.94 -11.11 -13.33
N PHE A 300 16.66 -10.92 -12.97
CA PHE A 300 16.28 -9.92 -11.97
C PHE A 300 16.67 -10.30 -10.55
N LYS A 301 16.59 -11.59 -10.17
CA LYS A 301 17.10 -12.08 -8.88
C LYS A 301 18.59 -11.80 -8.71
N LYS A 302 19.39 -12.08 -9.75
CA LYS A 302 20.83 -11.81 -9.70
C LYS A 302 21.09 -10.31 -9.53
N ARG A 303 20.40 -9.48 -10.31
CA ARG A 303 20.54 -8.02 -10.21
C ARG A 303 20.15 -7.49 -8.83
N ASP A 304 19.07 -8.00 -8.25
CA ASP A 304 18.63 -7.65 -6.89
C ASP A 304 19.68 -8.05 -5.84
N LYS A 305 20.28 -9.25 -5.98
CA LYS A 305 21.36 -9.71 -5.11
C LYS A 305 22.63 -8.85 -5.22
N ASP A 306 23.01 -8.49 -6.45
CA ASP A 306 24.18 -7.63 -6.68
C ASP A 306 24.01 -6.27 -5.98
N LEU A 307 22.80 -5.69 -6.01
CA LEU A 307 22.48 -4.44 -5.30
C LEU A 307 22.63 -4.57 -3.77
N TYR A 308 22.15 -5.66 -3.16
CA TYR A 308 22.34 -5.88 -1.72
C TYR A 308 23.80 -5.95 -1.31
N THR A 309 24.61 -6.64 -2.13
CA THR A 309 26.03 -6.86 -1.86
C THR A 309 26.80 -5.54 -1.93
N GLU A 310 26.46 -4.68 -2.89
CA GLU A 310 27.06 -3.34 -3.04
C GLU A 310 26.77 -2.42 -1.85
N GLU A 311 25.61 -2.57 -1.20
CA GLU A 311 25.24 -1.76 -0.03
C GLU A 311 25.81 -2.27 1.30
N GLY A 312 26.63 -3.34 1.28
CA GLY A 312 27.31 -3.85 2.46
C GLY A 312 26.38 -4.49 3.49
N VAL A 313 25.20 -4.95 3.07
CA VAL A 313 24.29 -5.76 3.89
C VAL A 313 24.83 -7.20 3.91
N ASP A 314 25.05 -7.74 5.12
CA ASP A 314 25.58 -9.10 5.27
C ASP A 314 24.54 -10.13 4.79
N ASP A 315 25.00 -11.10 4.00
CA ASP A 315 24.17 -12.07 3.26
C ASP A 315 23.68 -13.17 4.23
N THR A 316 22.92 -12.81 5.27
CA THR A 316 22.24 -13.82 6.09
C THR A 316 21.05 -14.34 5.30
N GLU A 317 21.04 -15.64 4.97
CA GLU A 317 19.99 -16.33 4.19
C GLU A 317 18.55 -16.04 4.65
N ASP A 318 18.35 -15.57 5.89
CA ASP A 318 17.05 -15.20 6.47
C ASP A 318 16.48 -13.86 5.93
N ASP A 319 17.30 -12.96 5.39
CA ASP A 319 16.85 -11.66 4.83
C ASP A 319 16.48 -11.76 3.33
N LEU A 320 16.90 -12.85 2.67
CA LEU A 320 16.57 -13.16 1.28
C LEU A 320 15.30 -14.01 1.20
N CYS A 321 14.15 -13.34 1.30
CA CYS A 321 12.84 -13.82 0.83
C CYS A 321 12.43 -15.25 1.24
N ASN A 322 11.75 -15.35 2.38
CA ASN A 322 10.68 -16.35 2.54
C ASN A 322 9.37 -15.67 2.96
N CYS A 323 8.74 -14.96 2.03
CA CYS A 323 7.29 -14.69 2.11
C CYS A 323 6.50 -15.96 1.68
N GLU A 324 6.93 -17.14 2.14
CA GLU A 324 6.02 -18.27 2.22
C GLU A 324 5.16 -18.03 3.46
N PHE A 325 3.85 -17.91 3.21
CA PHE A 325 2.82 -18.02 4.22
C PHE A 325 3.16 -19.18 5.17
N SER A 326 3.47 -18.87 6.43
CA SER A 326 3.26 -19.85 7.49
C SER A 326 1.74 -20.05 7.57
N LEU A 327 1.24 -21.07 6.88
CA LEU A 327 -0.06 -21.67 7.16
C LEU A 327 0.00 -22.24 8.58
N GLY A 328 -0.15 -21.36 9.56
CA GLY A 328 -0.51 -21.70 10.93
C GLY A 328 -1.98 -22.10 10.96
N TYR A 329 -2.35 -23.18 10.27
CA TYR A 329 -3.52 -23.94 10.72
C TYR A 329 -3.14 -24.51 12.08
N GLY A 330 -3.56 -23.81 13.13
CA GLY A 330 -3.74 -24.41 14.44
C GLY A 330 -4.75 -25.55 14.26
N GLY A 331 -4.22 -26.77 14.14
CA GLY A 331 -5.02 -27.97 14.33
C GLY A 331 -5.52 -27.97 15.76
N MET A 332 -6.78 -27.58 15.96
CA MET A 332 -7.55 -28.00 17.13
C MET A 332 -8.15 -29.36 16.81
N LEU A 333 -7.52 -30.39 17.38
CA LEU A 333 -8.23 -31.54 17.92
C LEU A 333 -8.86 -31.16 19.26
#